data_AF-A0AAD7LCG4-F1
#
_entry.id   AF-A0AAD7LCG4-F1
#
_cell.length_a   1.000
_cell.length_b   1.000
_cell.length_c   1.000
_cell.angle_alpha   90.00
_cell.angle_beta   90.00
_cell.angle_gamma   90.00
#
_symmetry.space_group_name_H-M   'P 1'
#
loop_
_entity.id
_entity.type
_entity.pdbx_description
1 polymer ?
#
loop_
_entity_poly.entity_id
_entity_poly.type
_entity_poly.pdbx_seq_one_letter_code
_entity_poly.pdbx_strand_id
1 'polypeptide(L)'
;MAEDGDCTPTDEVRDLAPKVDYHSNPMVDLPLLMVQLTRFSCGRLCVGVAISHTLADGLAAIQFIKSWAKLARGDRLEDKDLPFLDRTVLNSSELPMAPRFEHTELKEFRTLYGPHTMSEKMKETSVTLLRLTKEQVEKLKKKANEDGLSSES
;
A
#
# COMPACT_ATOMS: atom_id res chain seq x y z
N MET A 1 -4.89 26.47 9.28
CA MET A 1 -3.78 25.50 9.22
C MET A 1 -4.22 24.30 10.00
N ALA A 2 -4.60 23.22 9.31
CA ALA A 2 -4.80 21.93 9.96
C ALA A 2 -3.39 21.40 10.24
N GLU A 3 -3.09 21.14 11.51
CA GLU A 3 -1.88 20.38 11.85
C GLU A 3 -2.13 18.95 11.39
N ASP A 4 -1.39 18.51 10.38
CA ASP A 4 -1.34 17.09 10.00
C ASP A 4 -0.93 16.31 11.26
N GLY A 5 -1.82 15.44 11.72
CA GLY A 5 -1.58 14.61 12.90
C GLY A 5 -0.35 13.73 12.66
N ASP A 6 0.54 13.69 13.65
CA ASP A 6 1.69 12.80 13.61
C ASP A 6 1.20 11.34 13.65
N CYS A 7 1.40 10.63 12.55
CA CYS A 7 1.05 9.22 12.38
C CYS A 7 2.29 8.33 12.44
N THR A 8 3.33 8.74 13.18
CA THR A 8 4.47 7.87 13.48
C THR A 8 3.95 6.52 13.99
N PRO A 9 4.33 5.39 13.37
CA PRO A 9 3.76 4.10 13.74
C PRO A 9 4.40 3.61 15.04
N THR A 10 3.83 4.08 16.14
CA THR A 10 3.99 3.55 17.49
C THR A 10 3.10 2.32 17.67
N ASP A 11 3.32 1.54 18.74
CA ASP A 11 2.45 0.40 19.05
C ASP A 11 0.98 0.82 19.23
N GLU A 12 0.75 2.00 19.78
CA GLU A 12 -0.59 2.59 19.94
C GLU A 12 -1.26 2.83 18.58
N VAL A 13 -0.51 3.34 17.60
CA VAL A 13 -1.00 3.55 16.22
C VAL A 13 -1.23 2.22 15.52
N ARG A 14 -0.41 1.20 15.79
CA ARG A 14 -0.61 -0.16 15.24
C ARG A 14 -1.90 -0.80 15.73
N ASP A 15 -2.31 -0.51 16.97
CA ASP A 15 -3.58 -0.99 17.52
C ASP A 15 -4.81 -0.30 16.91
N LEU A 16 -4.64 0.79 16.16
CA LEU A 16 -5.72 1.45 15.44
C LEU A 16 -6.09 0.77 14.12
N ALA A 17 -5.27 -0.18 13.64
CA ALA A 17 -5.51 -0.93 12.42
C ALA A 17 -5.97 -2.38 12.72
N PRO A 18 -6.79 -2.99 11.84
CA PRO A 18 -7.17 -4.39 11.98
C PRO A 18 -5.95 -5.31 12.00
N LYS A 19 -5.90 -6.24 12.97
CA LYS A 19 -4.88 -7.29 13.03
C LYS A 19 -5.35 -8.50 12.23
N VAL A 20 -4.49 -8.99 11.34
CA VAL A 20 -4.75 -10.18 10.52
C VAL A 20 -3.87 -11.33 11.04
N ASP A 21 -4.50 -12.44 11.40
CA ASP A 21 -3.79 -13.65 11.83
C ASP A 21 -3.50 -14.56 10.63
N TYR A 22 -2.29 -14.42 10.10
CA TYR A 22 -1.76 -15.23 9.00
C TYR A 22 -1.19 -16.59 9.45
N HIS A 23 -1.12 -16.86 10.75
CA HIS A 23 -0.48 -18.07 11.27
C HIS A 23 -1.47 -19.20 11.49
N SER A 24 -2.66 -18.89 12.00
CA SER A 24 -3.65 -19.91 12.36
C SER A 24 -4.72 -20.15 11.29
N ASN A 25 -4.82 -19.28 10.28
CA ASN A 25 -5.83 -19.39 9.23
C ASN A 25 -5.19 -19.68 7.86
N PRO A 26 -5.74 -20.62 7.08
CA PRO A 26 -5.30 -20.81 5.70
C PRO A 26 -5.66 -19.58 4.85
N MET A 27 -4.86 -19.31 3.82
CA MET A 27 -4.99 -18.08 3.01
C MET A 27 -6.38 -17.88 2.39
N VAL A 28 -7.07 -18.98 2.07
CA VAL A 28 -8.42 -18.96 1.47
C VAL A 28 -9.50 -18.45 2.43
N ASP A 29 -9.26 -18.52 3.74
CA ASP A 29 -10.21 -18.11 4.77
C ASP A 29 -9.91 -16.69 5.30
N LEU A 30 -8.82 -16.06 4.83
CA LEU A 30 -8.45 -14.71 5.26
C LEU A 30 -9.38 -13.67 4.61
N PRO A 31 -9.88 -12.69 5.39
CA PRO A 31 -10.72 -11.62 4.85
C PRO A 31 -9.94 -10.73 3.88
N LEU A 32 -10.56 -10.38 2.75
CA LEU A 32 -9.97 -9.49 1.75
C LEU A 32 -10.03 -8.01 2.14
N LEU A 33 -10.97 -7.65 3.02
CA LEU A 33 -11.16 -6.30 3.55
C LEU A 33 -11.56 -6.41 5.03
N MET A 34 -10.88 -5.66 5.89
CA MET A 34 -11.26 -5.44 7.28
C MET A 34 -11.30 -3.95 7.58
N VAL A 35 -12.27 -3.54 8.38
CA VAL A 35 -12.45 -2.15 8.81
C VAL A 35 -12.60 -2.13 10.33
N GLN A 36 -11.81 -1.29 10.99
CA GLN A 36 -11.86 -1.06 12.43
C GLN A 36 -12.25 0.39 12.70
N LEU A 37 -13.22 0.57 13.59
CA LEU A 37 -13.68 1.88 14.04
C LEU A 37 -13.29 2.09 15.49
N THR A 38 -12.36 3.01 15.75
CA THR A 38 -11.88 3.31 17.11
C THR A 38 -12.39 4.68 17.54
N ARG A 39 -13.28 4.73 18.53
CA ARG A 39 -13.78 5.98 19.13
C ARG A 39 -12.96 6.32 20.37
N PHE A 40 -12.34 7.49 20.38
CA PHE A 40 -11.59 7.99 21.52
C PHE A 40 -12.50 8.62 22.57
N SER A 41 -12.07 8.62 23.83
CA SER A 41 -12.79 9.25 24.94
C SER A 41 -13.04 10.75 24.71
N CYS A 42 -12.15 11.43 23.96
CA CYS A 42 -12.29 12.83 23.56
C CYS A 42 -13.31 13.06 22.42
N GLY A 43 -14.04 12.03 21.99
CA GLY A 43 -15.04 12.12 20.93
C GLY A 43 -14.49 12.07 19.51
N ARG A 44 -13.16 11.97 19.33
CA ARG A 44 -12.53 11.73 18.02
C ARG A 44 -12.72 10.29 17.56
N LEU A 45 -12.49 10.05 16.28
CA LEU A 45 -12.69 8.77 15.61
C LEU A 45 -11.48 8.45 14.73
N CYS A 46 -11.02 7.21 14.78
CA CYS A 46 -10.08 6.66 13.81
C CYS A 46 -10.75 5.51 13.04
N VAL A 47 -10.46 5.44 11.75
CA VAL A 47 -10.91 4.37 10.85
C VAL A 47 -9.66 3.65 10.35
N GLY A 48 -9.40 2.46 10.88
CA GLY A 48 -8.35 1.56 10.41
C GLY A 48 -8.88 0.68 9.29
N VAL A 49 -8.13 0.55 8.19
CA VAL A 49 -8.52 -0.26 7.03
C VAL A 49 -7.37 -1.20 6.68
N ALA A 50 -7.67 -2.50 6.55
CA ALA A 50 -6.75 -3.49 6.02
C ALA A 50 -7.36 -4.09 4.75
N ILE A 51 -6.63 -4.00 3.62
CA ILE A 51 -7.03 -4.53 2.32
C ILE A 51 -5.97 -5.53 1.87
N SER A 52 -6.39 -6.70 1.42
CA SER A 52 -5.46 -7.67 0.82
C SER A 52 -4.80 -7.08 -0.42
N HIS A 53 -3.46 -7.09 -0.46
CA HIS A 53 -2.70 -6.61 -1.62
C HIS A 53 -2.88 -7.52 -2.86
N THR A 54 -3.45 -8.72 -2.70
CA THR A 54 -3.88 -9.57 -3.83
C THR A 54 -5.14 -9.05 -4.51
N LEU A 55 -5.96 -8.27 -3.79
CA LEU A 55 -7.22 -7.72 -4.29
C LEU A 55 -7.00 -6.38 -5.00
N ALA A 56 -6.18 -5.51 -4.40
CA ALA A 56 -6.00 -4.13 -4.83
C ALA A 56 -4.55 -3.67 -4.65
N ASP A 57 -4.09 -2.83 -5.59
CA ASP A 57 -2.89 -2.02 -5.40
C ASP A 57 -3.19 -0.75 -4.56
N GLY A 58 -2.16 0.07 -4.33
CA GLY A 58 -2.31 1.31 -3.57
C GLY A 58 -3.29 2.30 -4.20
N LEU A 59 -3.37 2.37 -5.54
CA LEU A 59 -4.27 3.30 -6.22
C LEU A 59 -5.72 2.86 -6.06
N ALA A 60 -6.02 1.59 -6.33
CA ALA A 60 -7.34 0.99 -6.18
C ALA A 60 -7.82 1.07 -4.73
N ALA A 61 -6.93 0.82 -3.75
CA ALA A 61 -7.25 0.97 -2.33
C ALA A 61 -7.66 2.42 -1.97
N ILE A 62 -6.90 3.42 -2.44
CA ILE A 62 -7.22 4.84 -2.20
C ILE A 62 -8.53 5.23 -2.90
N GLN A 63 -8.76 4.77 -4.12
CA GLN A 63 -10.01 5.03 -4.85
C GLN A 63 -11.21 4.42 -4.11
N PHE A 64 -11.09 3.19 -3.61
CA PHE A 64 -12.11 2.55 -2.78
C PHE A 64 -12.43 3.40 -1.54
N ILE A 65 -11.41 3.85 -0.80
CA ILE A 65 -11.60 4.70 0.40
C ILE A 65 -12.29 6.03 0.03
N LYS A 66 -11.91 6.66 -1.09
CA LYS A 66 -12.54 7.89 -1.57
C LYS A 66 -14.02 7.69 -1.92
N SER A 67 -14.34 6.65 -2.67
CA SER A 67 -15.72 6.30 -3.04
C SER A 67 -16.55 5.93 -1.81
N TRP A 68 -15.99 5.19 -0.86
CA TRP A 68 -16.63 4.87 0.41
C TRP A 68 -16.93 6.14 1.22
N ALA A 69 -15.98 7.07 1.33
CA ALA A 69 -16.18 8.34 2.02
C ALA A 69 -17.24 9.23 1.34
N LYS A 70 -17.32 9.21 -0.01
CA LYS A 70 -18.37 9.91 -0.79
C LYS A 70 -19.75 9.37 -0.42
N LEU A 71 -19.92 8.05 -0.51
CA LEU A 71 -21.16 7.38 -0.12
C LEU A 71 -21.55 7.64 1.34
N ALA A 72 -20.58 7.59 2.26
CA ALA A 72 -20.82 7.83 3.68
C ALA A 72 -21.31 9.26 4.00
N ARG A 73 -21.01 10.25 3.15
CA ARG A 73 -21.54 11.62 3.25
C ARG A 73 -22.93 11.79 2.62
N GLY A 74 -23.47 10.75 1.99
CA GLY A 74 -24.75 10.80 1.27
C GLY A 74 -24.64 11.23 -0.19
N ASP A 75 -23.42 11.38 -0.72
CA ASP A 75 -23.20 11.67 -2.13
C ASP A 75 -23.41 10.41 -2.99
N ARG A 76 -23.65 10.60 -4.29
CA ARG A 76 -23.75 9.50 -5.26
C ARG A 76 -22.43 9.28 -5.99
N LEU A 77 -22.12 8.03 -6.34
CA LEU A 77 -21.02 7.71 -7.24
C LEU A 77 -21.41 8.11 -8.67
N GLU A 78 -20.45 8.71 -9.39
CA GLU A 78 -20.53 8.97 -10.82
C GLU A 78 -19.80 7.85 -11.58
N ASP A 79 -19.97 7.78 -12.91
CA ASP A 79 -19.34 6.73 -13.73
C ASP A 79 -17.82 6.66 -13.56
N LYS A 80 -17.16 7.81 -13.34
CA LYS A 80 -15.72 7.90 -13.08
C LYS A 80 -15.26 7.31 -11.73
N ASP A 81 -16.20 7.15 -10.79
CA ASP A 81 -15.93 6.62 -9.44
C ASP A 81 -16.10 5.09 -9.40
N LEU A 82 -16.69 4.50 -10.43
CA LEU A 82 -16.96 3.07 -10.53
C LEU A 82 -15.72 2.32 -11.01
N PRO A 83 -15.34 1.21 -10.37
CA PRO A 83 -14.22 0.40 -10.80
C PRO A 83 -14.57 -0.36 -12.08
N PHE A 84 -13.59 -0.52 -12.96
CA PHE A 84 -13.66 -1.48 -14.05
C PHE A 84 -13.31 -2.87 -13.51
N LEU A 85 -14.27 -3.79 -13.52
CA LEU A 85 -14.14 -5.09 -12.84
C LEU A 85 -13.74 -6.25 -13.76
N ASP A 86 -13.79 -6.07 -15.08
CA ASP A 86 -13.41 -7.11 -16.00
C ASP A 86 -11.89 -7.27 -16.06
N ARG A 87 -11.37 -8.26 -15.32
CA ARG A 87 -9.93 -8.55 -15.27
C ARG A 87 -9.42 -9.29 -16.51
N THR A 88 -10.31 -9.76 -17.40
CA THR A 88 -9.89 -10.50 -18.61
C THR A 88 -9.09 -9.62 -19.56
N VAL A 89 -9.26 -8.29 -19.50
CA VAL A 89 -8.45 -7.34 -20.28
C VAL A 89 -6.96 -7.37 -19.91
N LEU A 90 -6.63 -7.90 -18.74
CA LEU A 90 -5.25 -8.08 -18.27
C LEU A 90 -4.74 -9.52 -18.50
N ASN A 91 -5.49 -10.37 -19.20
CA ASN A 91 -5.11 -11.75 -19.42
C ASN A 91 -3.89 -11.82 -20.35
N SER A 92 -2.74 -12.14 -19.76
CA SER A 92 -1.48 -12.27 -20.48
C SER A 92 -1.30 -13.64 -21.15
N SER A 93 -2.20 -14.60 -20.93
CA SER A 93 -2.12 -15.94 -21.53
C SER A 93 -2.27 -15.94 -23.06
N GLU A 94 -2.85 -14.88 -23.62
CA GLU A 94 -3.03 -14.72 -25.07
C GLU A 94 -1.99 -13.79 -25.70
N LEU A 95 -0.94 -13.38 -24.96
CA LEU A 95 0.10 -12.52 -25.53
C LEU A 95 0.79 -13.23 -26.70
N PRO A 96 0.77 -12.66 -27.91
CA PRO A 96 1.35 -13.30 -29.10
C PRO A 96 2.89 -13.29 -29.10
N MET A 97 3.53 -12.71 -28.09
CA MET A 97 4.98 -12.51 -28.05
C MET A 97 5.57 -12.93 -26.70
N ALA A 98 6.71 -13.62 -26.78
CA ALA A 98 7.53 -13.95 -25.63
C ALA A 98 8.07 -12.68 -24.94
N PRO A 99 8.38 -12.74 -23.63
CA PRO A 99 9.00 -11.62 -22.93
C PRO A 99 10.26 -11.13 -23.65
N ARG A 100 10.41 -9.80 -23.77
CA ARG A 100 11.54 -9.18 -24.49
C ARG A 100 12.88 -9.38 -23.78
N PHE A 101 12.85 -9.61 -22.48
CA PHE A 101 14.01 -9.78 -21.62
C PHE A 101 13.72 -10.86 -20.58
N GLU A 102 14.78 -11.41 -20.01
CA GLU A 102 14.65 -12.36 -18.91
C GLU A 102 14.22 -11.62 -17.64
N HIS A 103 13.02 -11.93 -17.16
CA HIS A 103 12.51 -11.38 -15.91
C HIS A 103 12.91 -12.31 -14.78
N THR A 104 13.87 -11.86 -13.95
CA THR A 104 14.33 -12.63 -12.78
C THR A 104 13.19 -12.93 -11.82
N GLU A 105 12.17 -12.07 -11.78
CA GLU A 105 10.96 -12.22 -10.96
C GLU A 105 10.00 -13.31 -11.47
N LEU A 106 10.09 -13.68 -12.76
CA LEU A 106 9.27 -14.73 -13.38
C LEU A 106 9.97 -16.09 -13.43
N LYS A 107 11.26 -16.17 -13.09
CA LYS A 107 11.92 -17.45 -12.82
C LYS A 107 11.15 -18.12 -11.70
N GLU A 108 10.96 -19.45 -11.78
CA GLU A 108 10.32 -20.22 -10.71
C GLU A 108 10.84 -19.71 -9.39
N PHE A 109 9.90 -19.30 -8.53
CA PHE A 109 10.16 -18.80 -7.20
C PHE A 109 10.92 -19.92 -6.49
N ARG A 110 12.26 -19.92 -6.57
CA ARG A 110 13.10 -20.73 -5.69
C ARG A 110 12.76 -20.16 -4.35
N THR A 111 11.91 -20.90 -3.64
CA THR A 111 11.48 -20.72 -2.26
C THR A 111 12.42 -19.71 -1.60
N LEU A 112 12.09 -18.40 -1.67
CA LEU A 112 12.89 -17.33 -1.05
C LEU A 112 12.78 -17.40 0.48
N TYR A 113 12.34 -18.56 1.00
CA TYR A 113 12.90 -19.13 2.19
C TYR A 113 14.40 -19.42 1.93
N GLY A 114 15.22 -18.35 1.91
CA GLY A 114 16.42 -18.41 2.74
C GLY A 114 16.00 -18.85 4.15
N PRO A 115 16.89 -19.33 5.03
CA PRO A 115 16.48 -19.68 6.39
C PRO A 115 15.84 -18.44 7.04
N HIS A 116 14.51 -18.31 6.92
CA HIS A 116 13.65 -17.40 7.66
C HIS A 116 13.66 -18.00 9.05
N THR A 117 14.81 -17.88 9.71
CA THR A 117 14.89 -18.06 11.13
C THR A 117 13.88 -17.07 11.68
N MET A 118 12.97 -17.55 12.51
CA MET A 118 12.04 -16.68 13.24
C MET A 118 12.77 -15.48 13.87
N SER A 119 14.06 -15.68 14.19
CA SER A 119 15.07 -14.66 14.51
C SER A 119 15.01 -13.36 13.68
N GLU A 120 14.94 -13.40 12.34
CA GLU A 120 14.90 -12.17 11.53
C GLU A 120 13.56 -11.44 11.61
N LYS A 121 12.45 -12.17 11.65
CA LYS A 121 11.11 -11.60 11.84
C LYS A 121 10.91 -11.04 13.26
N MET A 122 11.70 -11.51 14.22
CA MET A 122 11.68 -11.04 15.61
C MET A 122 12.64 -9.87 15.86
N LYS A 123 13.43 -9.44 14.87
CA LYS A 123 14.28 -8.26 15.03
C LYS A 123 13.41 -7.02 15.23
N GLU A 124 13.70 -6.29 16.30
CA GLU A 124 13.04 -5.04 16.59
C GLU A 124 13.30 -4.05 15.44
N THR A 125 12.21 -3.60 14.82
CA THR A 125 12.26 -2.64 13.72
C THR A 125 11.70 -1.34 14.25
N SER A 126 12.52 -0.27 14.16
CA SER A 126 12.06 1.08 14.45
C SER A 126 11.60 1.73 13.17
N VAL A 127 10.49 2.48 13.24
CA VAL A 127 9.96 3.23 12.11
C VAL A 127 9.98 4.70 12.45
N THR A 128 10.41 5.53 11.49
CA THR A 128 10.47 6.98 11.63
C THR A 128 9.76 7.65 10.45
N LEU A 129 9.01 8.71 10.72
CA LEU A 129 8.36 9.50 9.69
C LEU A 129 9.29 10.64 9.28
N LEU A 130 9.83 10.53 8.06
CA LEU A 130 10.67 11.59 7.50
C LEU A 130 9.81 12.58 6.71
N ARG A 131 9.67 13.80 7.25
CA ARG A 131 8.97 14.87 6.56
C ARG A 131 9.90 15.54 5.55
N LEU A 132 9.54 15.44 4.27
CA LEU A 132 10.21 16.17 3.19
C LEU A 132 9.38 17.39 2.80
N THR A 133 9.96 18.58 2.91
CA THR A 133 9.30 19.82 2.47
C THR A 133 9.34 19.95 0.95
N LYS A 134 8.46 20.79 0.41
CA LYS A 134 8.43 21.09 -1.03
C LYS A 134 9.80 21.60 -1.51
N GLU A 135 10.43 22.49 -0.75
CA GLU A 135 11.74 23.06 -1.09
C GLU A 135 12.83 21.98 -1.14
N GLN A 136 12.80 21.02 -0.21
CA GLN A 136 13.73 19.89 -0.19
C GLN A 136 13.52 18.98 -1.40
N VAL A 137 12.26 18.68 -1.75
CA VAL A 137 11.92 17.88 -2.93
C VAL A 137 12.38 18.56 -4.22
N GLU A 138 12.13 19.87 -4.38
CA GLU A 138 12.58 20.62 -5.56
C GLU A 138 14.11 20.65 -5.65
N LYS A 139 14.81 20.82 -4.53
CA LYS A 139 16.28 20.75 -4.48
C LYS A 139 16.80 19.38 -4.90
N LEU A 140 16.20 18.29 -4.40
CA LEU A 140 16.57 16.92 -4.77
C LEU A 140 16.33 16.65 -6.25
N LYS A 141 15.18 17.08 -6.78
CA LYS A 141 14.83 16.95 -8.19
C LYS A 141 15.83 17.70 -9.07
N LYS A 142 16.19 18.93 -8.70
CA LYS A 142 17.20 19.72 -9.41
C LYS A 142 18.54 18.98 -9.46
N LYS A 143 19.04 18.52 -8.32
CA LYS A 143 20.32 17.80 -8.24
C LYS A 143 20.34 16.53 -9.10
N ALA A 144 19.29 15.71 -9.02
CA ALA A 144 19.20 14.47 -9.80
C ALA A 144 19.23 14.72 -11.32
N ASN A 145 18.71 15.86 -11.77
CA ASN A 145 18.72 16.25 -13.18
C ASN A 145 20.05 16.90 -13.60
N GLU A 146 20.80 17.53 -12.68
CA GLU A 146 22.10 18.16 -12.97
C GLU A 146 23.22 17.13 -13.16
N ASP A 147 23.23 16.04 -12.38
CA ASP A 147 24.26 14.98 -12.46
C ASP A 147 24.21 14.18 -13.79
N GLY A 148 23.13 14.29 -14.57
CA GLY A 148 22.98 13.65 -15.89
C GLY A 148 23.58 14.44 -17.07
N LEU A 149 24.02 15.69 -16.86
CA LEU A 149 24.59 16.54 -17.91
C LEU A 149 26.13 16.57 -17.93
N SER A 150 26.80 15.93 -16.97
CA SER A 150 28.27 15.99 -16.82
C SER A 150 29.01 14.72 -17.27
N SER A 151 28.35 13.73 -17.89
CA SER A 151 28.97 12.48 -18.35
C SER A 151 29.12 12.32 -19.87
N GLU A 152 28.87 13.36 -20.65
CA GLU A 152 29.20 13.41 -22.08
C GLU A 152 30.07 14.64 -22.36
N SER A 153 31.38 14.52 -22.17
CA SER A 153 32.41 15.46 -22.64
C SER A 153 33.73 14.74 -22.83
#